data_AF-A0A497D670-F1
#
_entry.id   AF-A0A497D670-F1
#
_cell.length_a   1.000
_cell.length_b   1.000
_cell.length_c   1.000
_cell.angle_alpha   90.00
_cell.angle_beta   90.00
_cell.angle_gamma   90.00
#
_symmetry.space_group_name_H-M   'P 1'
#
loop_
_entity.id
_entity.type
_entity.pdbx_description
1 polymer ?
#
loop_
_entity_poly.entity_id
_entity_poly.type
_entity_poly.pdbx_seq_one_letter_code
_entity_poly.pdbx_strand_id
1 'polypeptide(L)'
;MHNPIAKNKNYLITFFVLWLAIIGIHTGIILFLYQIEWRISLTDAVIFNTTFAILGYNLWYVIRFSLREKKSAFDLVTNHLMLSVVIIAAWLVTSYFTMRSFYGLDESYIQFLNDSLVWRTITGIFFYLFFVLFYYVIIYYEDLQDKLNVEAELQNLVKEAELNALKSQINPHFLFNSLNSISSLTITNPEAAQEMIVKLSDFLRYSLSHDKDEKASLREEIENLNRYL
;
A
#
# COMPACT_ATOMS: atom_id res chain seq x y z
N MET A 1 -0.96 0.83 -14.54
CA MET A 1 -1.33 1.33 -13.19
C MET A 1 -2.56 2.20 -13.35
N HIS A 2 -3.64 1.94 -12.62
CA HIS A 2 -4.88 2.72 -12.72
C HIS A 2 -4.84 3.85 -11.69
N ASN A 3 -5.34 5.04 -12.05
CA ASN A 3 -5.50 6.14 -11.11
C ASN A 3 -6.51 5.71 -10.01
N PRO A 4 -6.20 5.91 -8.72
CA PRO A 4 -7.07 5.49 -7.63
C PRO A 4 -8.46 6.13 -7.68
N ILE A 5 -8.58 7.35 -8.20
CA ILE A 5 -9.88 8.04 -8.39
C ILE A 5 -10.76 7.24 -9.36
N ALA A 6 -10.18 6.64 -10.39
CA ALA A 6 -10.90 5.84 -11.38
C ALA A 6 -11.12 4.38 -10.97
N LYS A 7 -10.44 3.89 -9.91
CA LYS A 7 -10.61 2.50 -9.43
C LYS A 7 -11.97 2.25 -8.78
N ASN A 8 -12.58 3.28 -8.19
CA ASN A 8 -13.83 3.16 -7.44
C ASN A 8 -14.84 4.22 -7.89
N LYS A 9 -16.04 3.77 -8.28
CA LYS A 9 -17.13 4.65 -8.71
C LYS A 9 -17.47 5.73 -7.67
N ASN A 10 -17.41 5.40 -6.38
CA ASN A 10 -17.67 6.36 -5.31
C ASN A 10 -16.59 7.44 -5.25
N TYR A 11 -15.32 7.10 -5.45
CA TYR A 11 -14.24 8.09 -5.49
C TYR A 11 -14.36 9.02 -6.68
N LEU A 12 -14.76 8.48 -7.84
CA LEU A 12 -15.01 9.27 -9.03
C LEU A 12 -16.19 10.25 -8.82
N ILE A 13 -17.29 9.78 -8.22
CA ILE A 13 -18.43 10.64 -7.88
C ILE A 13 -18.00 11.73 -6.90
N THR A 14 -17.29 11.38 -5.82
CA THR A 14 -16.80 12.36 -4.84
C THR A 14 -15.90 13.40 -5.49
N PHE A 15 -15.00 12.98 -6.40
CA PHE A 15 -14.14 13.90 -7.15
C PHE A 15 -14.96 14.91 -7.96
N PHE A 16 -15.96 14.45 -8.73
CA PHE A 16 -16.83 15.34 -9.50
C PHE A 16 -17.66 16.27 -8.62
N VAL A 17 -18.22 15.77 -7.52
CA VAL A 17 -19.01 16.58 -6.57
C VAL A 17 -18.15 17.69 -5.94
N LEU A 18 -16.90 17.37 -5.55
CA LEU A 18 -15.97 18.35 -5.01
C LEU A 18 -15.66 19.45 -6.03
N TRP A 19 -15.35 19.09 -7.27
CA TRP A 19 -15.08 20.08 -8.32
C TRP A 19 -16.29 20.93 -8.67
N LEU A 20 -17.49 20.36 -8.69
CA LEU A 20 -18.73 21.11 -8.88
C LEU A 20 -18.95 22.12 -7.74
N ALA A 21 -18.69 21.73 -6.49
CA ALA A 21 -18.77 22.63 -5.35
C ALA A 21 -17.73 23.76 -5.45
N ILE A 22 -16.48 23.45 -5.80
CA ILE A 22 -15.41 24.43 -6.00
C ILE A 22 -15.77 25.42 -7.11
N ILE A 23 -16.32 24.93 -8.23
CA ILE A 23 -16.79 25.80 -9.33
C ILE A 23 -17.87 26.75 -8.83
N GLY A 24 -18.89 26.24 -8.12
CA GLY A 24 -19.96 27.07 -7.58
C GLY A 24 -19.47 28.15 -6.61
N ILE A 25 -18.56 27.80 -5.69
CA ILE A 25 -17.94 28.74 -4.76
C ILE A 25 -17.12 29.80 -5.51
N HIS A 26 -16.30 29.37 -6.47
CA HIS A 26 -15.47 30.27 -7.27
C HIS A 26 -16.33 31.23 -8.10
N THR A 27 -17.40 30.75 -8.74
CA THR A 27 -18.38 31.61 -9.44
C THR A 27 -19.00 32.63 -8.50
N GLY A 28 -19.41 32.22 -7.29
CA GLY A 28 -19.96 33.14 -6.29
C GLY A 28 -18.96 34.21 -5.86
N ILE A 29 -17.69 33.85 -5.65
CA ILE A 29 -16.61 34.79 -5.32
C ILE A 29 -16.48 35.86 -6.42
N ILE A 30 -16.40 35.46 -7.68
CA ILE A 30 -16.26 36.40 -8.81
C ILE A 30 -17.50 37.29 -8.93
N LEU A 31 -18.70 36.69 -8.88
CA LEU A 31 -19.96 37.41 -9.04
C LEU A 31 -20.19 38.44 -7.92
N PHE A 32 -20.01 38.05 -6.65
CA PHE A 32 -20.39 38.89 -5.52
C PHE A 32 -19.26 39.83 -5.05
N LEU A 33 -18.00 39.41 -5.11
CA LEU A 33 -16.89 40.25 -4.64
C LEU A 33 -16.31 41.14 -5.74
N TYR A 34 -16.31 40.66 -6.97
CA TYR A 34 -15.73 41.37 -8.11
C TYR A 34 -16.78 41.96 -9.06
N GLN A 35 -18.07 41.70 -8.81
CA GLN A 35 -19.20 42.29 -9.54
C GLN A 35 -19.15 42.05 -11.06
N ILE A 36 -18.53 40.94 -11.48
CA ILE A 36 -18.49 40.51 -12.87
C ILE A 36 -19.79 39.80 -13.22
N GLU A 37 -20.24 39.96 -14.48
CA GLU A 37 -21.46 39.33 -14.98
C GLU A 37 -21.46 37.79 -14.78
N TRP A 38 -22.62 37.22 -14.51
CA TRP A 38 -22.72 35.83 -14.03
C TRP A 38 -22.27 34.79 -15.07
N ARG A 39 -22.49 35.01 -16.37
CA ARG A 39 -22.04 34.08 -17.42
C ARG A 39 -20.52 34.09 -17.52
N ILE A 40 -19.90 35.27 -17.46
CA ILE A 40 -18.44 35.40 -17.43
C ILE A 40 -17.87 34.72 -16.18
N SER A 41 -18.45 35.00 -15.01
CA SER A 41 -18.03 34.41 -13.73
C SER A 41 -18.12 32.89 -13.71
N LEU A 42 -19.19 32.32 -14.26
CA LEU A 42 -19.36 30.87 -14.38
C LEU A 42 -18.35 30.28 -15.37
N THR A 43 -18.16 30.92 -16.52
CA THR A 43 -17.23 30.45 -17.56
C THR A 43 -15.79 30.46 -17.07
N ASP A 44 -15.37 31.52 -16.37
CA ASP A 44 -14.06 31.60 -15.73
C ASP A 44 -13.84 30.46 -14.73
N ALA A 45 -14.79 30.31 -13.79
CA ALA A 45 -14.71 29.30 -12.77
C ALA A 45 -14.66 27.88 -13.37
N VAL A 46 -15.46 27.60 -14.40
CA VAL A 46 -15.44 26.31 -15.09
C VAL A 46 -14.09 26.09 -15.77
N ILE A 47 -13.59 27.04 -16.56
CA ILE A 47 -12.34 26.86 -17.32
C ILE A 47 -11.15 26.65 -16.39
N PHE A 48 -10.97 27.51 -15.39
CA PHE A 48 -9.82 27.39 -14.48
C PHE A 48 -9.89 26.10 -13.65
N ASN A 49 -11.05 25.77 -13.08
CA ASN A 49 -11.14 24.60 -12.21
C ASN A 49 -11.09 23.28 -13.01
N THR A 50 -11.77 23.17 -14.15
CA THR A 50 -11.72 21.94 -14.96
C THR A 50 -10.35 21.68 -15.56
N THR A 51 -9.66 22.74 -16.03
CA THR A 51 -8.29 22.63 -16.54
C THR A 51 -7.34 22.15 -15.43
N PHE A 52 -7.45 22.71 -14.22
CA PHE A 52 -6.65 22.22 -13.08
C PHE A 52 -7.02 20.78 -12.72
N ALA A 53 -8.31 20.44 -12.68
CA ALA A 53 -8.78 19.09 -12.37
C ALA A 53 -8.18 18.04 -13.31
N ILE A 54 -8.11 18.34 -14.61
CA ILE A 54 -7.51 17.46 -15.62
C ILE A 54 -6.01 17.31 -15.38
N LEU A 55 -5.28 18.42 -15.18
CA LEU A 55 -3.85 18.36 -14.90
C LEU A 55 -3.55 17.61 -13.59
N GLY A 56 -4.29 17.91 -12.53
CA GLY A 56 -4.19 17.27 -11.22
C GLY A 56 -4.56 15.79 -11.24
N TYR A 57 -5.55 15.38 -12.04
CA TYR A 57 -5.84 13.96 -12.27
C TYR A 57 -4.63 13.23 -12.87
N ASN A 58 -3.92 13.86 -13.79
CA ASN A 58 -2.75 13.27 -14.46
C ASN A 58 -1.47 13.25 -13.59
N LEU A 59 -1.39 14.06 -12.52
CA LEU A 59 -0.25 14.05 -11.59
C LEU A 59 0.00 12.68 -10.97
N TRP A 60 -1.03 11.84 -10.83
CA TRP A 60 -0.91 10.47 -10.32
C TRP A 60 0.22 9.68 -11.01
N TYR A 61 0.27 9.72 -12.35
CA TYR A 61 1.23 8.94 -13.11
C TYR A 61 2.66 9.41 -12.89
N VAL A 62 2.85 10.73 -12.82
CA VAL A 62 4.16 11.34 -12.59
C VAL A 62 4.67 11.02 -11.19
N ILE A 63 3.82 11.17 -10.17
CA ILE A 63 4.17 10.90 -8.77
C ILE A 63 4.49 9.42 -8.57
N ARG A 64 3.63 8.52 -9.08
CA ARG A 64 3.84 7.08 -8.93
C ARG A 64 5.10 6.60 -9.64
N PHE A 65 5.43 7.18 -10.80
CA PHE A 65 6.69 6.90 -11.49
C PHE A 65 7.89 7.39 -10.66
N SER A 66 7.86 8.62 -10.15
CA SER A 66 8.96 9.19 -9.37
C SER A 66 9.25 8.44 -8.07
N LEU A 67 8.25 7.80 -7.46
CA LEU A 67 8.42 7.01 -6.24
C LEU A 67 8.95 5.60 -6.46
N ARG A 68 8.88 5.07 -7.68
CA ARG A 68 9.46 3.75 -8.00
C ARG A 68 10.98 3.80 -8.08
N GLU A 69 11.53 4.94 -8.45
CA GLU A 69 12.97 5.16 -8.48
C GLU A 69 13.47 5.42 -7.05
N LYS A 70 14.54 4.74 -6.62
CA LYS A 70 15.18 4.96 -5.31
C LYS A 70 15.91 6.31 -5.29
N LYS A 71 15.15 7.40 -5.30
CA LYS A 71 15.64 8.78 -5.27
C LYS A 71 15.94 9.24 -3.85
N SER A 72 16.89 10.17 -3.71
CA SER A 72 17.11 10.85 -2.44
C SER A 72 15.94 11.79 -2.12
N ALA A 73 15.77 12.16 -0.85
CA ALA A 73 14.76 13.14 -0.44
C ALA A 73 14.95 14.50 -1.16
N PHE A 74 16.20 14.89 -1.41
CA PHE A 74 16.52 16.10 -2.14
C PHE A 74 16.02 16.05 -3.59
N ASP A 75 16.22 14.94 -4.29
CA ASP A 75 15.75 14.76 -5.67
C ASP A 75 14.22 14.79 -5.75
N LEU A 76 13.52 14.22 -4.76
CA LEU A 76 12.06 14.26 -4.71
C LEU A 76 11.54 15.69 -4.54
N VAL A 77 12.13 16.45 -3.61
CA VAL A 77 11.74 17.85 -3.36
C VAL A 77 12.00 18.72 -4.60
N THR A 78 13.18 18.61 -5.21
CA THR A 78 13.53 19.39 -6.41
C THR A 78 12.63 19.04 -7.59
N ASN A 79 12.32 17.76 -7.81
CA ASN A 79 11.36 17.33 -8.83
C ASN A 79 9.97 17.93 -8.60
N HIS A 80 9.48 17.93 -7.36
CA HIS A 80 8.18 18.52 -7.05
C HIS A 80 8.15 20.04 -7.19
N LEU A 81 9.24 20.75 -6.90
CA LEU A 81 9.36 22.17 -7.15
C LEU A 81 9.35 22.50 -8.64
N MET A 82 10.06 21.71 -9.47
CA MET A 82 10.03 21.89 -10.92
C MET A 82 8.65 21.58 -11.50
N LEU A 83 8.05 20.47 -11.07
CA LEU A 83 6.74 20.04 -11.55
C LEU A 83 5.63 21.03 -11.14
N SER A 84 5.70 21.62 -9.94
CA SER A 84 4.71 22.61 -9.50
C SER A 84 4.74 23.84 -10.40
N VAL A 85 5.94 24.35 -10.72
CA VAL A 85 6.11 25.49 -11.63
C VAL A 85 5.54 25.18 -13.00
N VAL A 86 5.87 24.01 -13.58
CA VAL A 86 5.38 23.61 -14.90
C VAL A 86 3.85 23.48 -14.93
N ILE A 87 3.26 22.82 -13.93
CA ILE A 87 1.82 22.57 -13.89
C ILE A 87 1.04 23.85 -13.66
N ILE A 88 1.49 24.70 -12.74
CA ILE A 88 0.84 25.99 -12.45
C ILE A 88 0.97 26.92 -13.65
N ALA A 89 2.15 26.98 -14.29
CA ALA A 89 2.33 27.77 -15.51
C ALA A 89 1.44 27.27 -16.65
N ALA A 90 1.42 25.96 -16.91
CA ALA A 90 0.57 25.37 -17.95
C ALA A 90 -0.92 25.66 -17.68
N TRP A 91 -1.37 25.49 -16.44
CA TRP A 91 -2.73 25.79 -16.02
C TRP A 91 -3.10 27.27 -16.22
N LEU A 92 -2.27 28.19 -15.73
CA LEU A 92 -2.52 29.62 -15.82
C LEU A 92 -2.51 30.08 -17.28
N VAL A 93 -1.50 29.69 -18.06
CA VAL A 93 -1.36 30.07 -19.47
C VAL A 93 -2.57 29.58 -20.27
N THR A 94 -2.88 28.28 -20.19
CA THR A 94 -3.99 27.71 -20.95
C THR A 94 -5.32 28.33 -20.58
N SER A 95 -5.62 28.49 -19.28
CA SER A 95 -6.88 29.09 -18.82
C SER A 95 -6.97 30.57 -19.17
N TYR A 96 -5.88 31.33 -19.00
CA TYR A 96 -5.81 32.77 -19.31
C TYR A 96 -6.06 33.04 -20.80
N PHE A 97 -5.36 32.34 -21.69
CA PHE A 97 -5.54 32.53 -23.13
C PHE A 97 -6.92 32.05 -23.61
N THR A 98 -7.44 30.98 -23.01
CA THR A 98 -8.81 30.52 -23.31
C THR A 98 -9.82 31.62 -22.94
N MET A 99 -9.75 32.17 -21.73
CA MET A 99 -10.65 33.25 -21.30
C MET A 99 -10.51 34.51 -22.15
N ARG A 100 -9.27 34.90 -22.50
CA ARG A 100 -9.02 36.04 -23.36
C ARG A 100 -9.56 35.84 -24.78
N SER A 101 -9.65 34.60 -25.27
CA SER A 101 -10.28 34.30 -26.57
C SER A 101 -11.80 34.51 -26.54
N PHE A 102 -12.46 34.28 -25.41
CA PHE A 102 -13.92 34.45 -25.28
C PHE A 102 -14.32 35.88 -24.90
N TYR A 103 -13.57 36.50 -23.99
CA TYR A 103 -13.94 37.77 -23.34
C TYR A 103 -12.85 38.85 -23.43
N GLY A 104 -11.95 38.75 -24.42
CA GLY A 104 -10.84 39.68 -24.61
C GLY A 104 -11.22 41.14 -24.90
N LEU A 105 -12.48 41.40 -25.25
CA LEU A 105 -13.02 42.73 -25.50
C LEU A 105 -13.69 43.36 -24.27
N ASP A 106 -13.92 42.58 -23.21
CA ASP A 106 -14.52 43.07 -21.96
C ASP A 106 -13.43 43.63 -21.06
N GLU A 107 -13.29 44.96 -21.02
CA GLU A 107 -12.23 45.64 -20.26
C GLU A 107 -12.31 45.37 -18.76
N SER A 108 -13.53 45.30 -18.20
CA SER A 108 -13.74 45.03 -16.77
C SER A 108 -13.27 43.63 -16.40
N TYR A 109 -13.63 42.63 -17.21
CA TYR A 109 -13.18 41.26 -17.00
C TYR A 109 -11.67 41.11 -17.23
N ILE A 110 -11.09 41.74 -18.25
CA ILE A 110 -9.66 41.63 -18.52
C ILE A 110 -8.82 42.27 -17.41
N GLN A 111 -9.28 43.38 -16.84
CA GLN A 111 -8.65 43.97 -15.65
C GLN A 111 -8.69 42.97 -14.48
N PHE A 112 -9.86 42.41 -14.16
CA PHE A 112 -10.00 41.37 -13.14
C PHE A 112 -9.09 40.16 -13.41
N LEU A 113 -9.04 39.67 -14.64
CA LEU A 113 -8.24 38.50 -15.02
C LEU A 113 -6.74 38.74 -14.77
N ASN A 114 -6.23 39.93 -15.10
CA ASN A 114 -4.84 40.30 -14.84
C ASN A 114 -4.56 40.47 -13.33
N ASP A 115 -5.43 41.20 -12.62
CA ASP A 115 -5.27 41.45 -11.18
C ASP A 115 -5.39 40.16 -10.36
N SER A 116 -6.12 39.17 -10.88
CA SER A 116 -6.34 37.89 -10.23
C SER A 116 -5.16 36.91 -10.28
N LEU A 117 -4.14 37.16 -11.12
CA LEU A 117 -3.05 36.21 -11.36
C LEU A 117 -2.29 35.80 -10.09
N VAL A 118 -2.10 36.74 -9.14
CA VAL A 118 -1.38 36.47 -7.89
C VAL A 118 -2.14 35.49 -7.02
N TRP A 119 -3.41 35.76 -6.72
CA TRP A 119 -4.20 34.85 -5.88
C TRP A 119 -4.48 33.53 -6.60
N ARG A 120 -4.63 33.54 -7.92
CA ARG A 120 -4.74 32.30 -8.72
C ARG A 120 -3.49 31.44 -8.58
N THR A 121 -2.30 32.04 -8.64
CA THR A 121 -1.03 31.33 -8.40
C THR A 121 -1.02 30.69 -7.02
N ILE A 122 -1.43 31.43 -5.98
CA ILE A 122 -1.52 30.90 -4.61
C ILE A 122 -2.50 29.72 -4.55
N THR A 123 -3.70 29.85 -5.13
CA THR A 123 -4.68 28.74 -5.18
C THR A 123 -4.16 27.53 -5.96
N GLY A 124 -3.41 27.75 -7.04
CA GLY A 124 -2.77 26.69 -7.81
C GLY A 124 -1.71 25.93 -7.01
N ILE A 125 -0.92 26.64 -6.19
CA ILE A 125 0.01 26.01 -5.24
C ILE A 125 -0.76 25.16 -4.23
N PHE A 126 -1.83 25.69 -3.65
CA PHE A 126 -2.66 24.94 -2.70
C PHE A 126 -3.26 23.67 -3.32
N PHE A 127 -3.85 23.77 -4.52
CA PHE A 127 -4.38 22.61 -5.21
C PHE A 127 -3.29 21.60 -5.58
N TYR A 128 -2.13 22.06 -6.04
CA TYR A 128 -1.00 21.18 -6.35
C TYR A 128 -0.55 20.40 -5.10
N LEU A 129 -0.31 21.11 -3.99
CA LEU A 129 0.07 20.48 -2.72
C LEU A 129 -0.99 19.49 -2.22
N PHE A 130 -2.27 19.83 -2.37
CA PHE A 130 -3.37 18.94 -2.02
C PHE A 130 -3.36 17.65 -2.85
N PHE A 131 -3.21 17.73 -4.18
CA PHE A 131 -3.09 16.55 -5.04
C PHE A 131 -1.87 15.71 -4.70
N VAL A 132 -0.72 16.35 -4.48
CA VAL A 132 0.51 15.66 -4.07
C VAL A 132 0.25 14.90 -2.77
N LEU A 133 -0.21 15.59 -1.72
CA LEU A 133 -0.50 14.96 -0.43
C LEU A 133 -1.48 13.79 -0.57
N PHE A 134 -2.60 14.01 -1.27
CA PHE A 134 -3.62 13.00 -1.50
C PHE A 134 -3.05 11.74 -2.18
N TYR A 135 -2.27 11.89 -3.25
CA TYR A 135 -1.68 10.76 -3.94
C TYR A 135 -0.58 10.08 -3.12
N TYR A 136 0.24 10.82 -2.39
CA TYR A 136 1.24 10.24 -1.50
C TYR A 136 0.61 9.37 -0.41
N VAL A 137 -0.48 9.85 0.21
CA VAL A 137 -1.22 9.08 1.22
C VAL A 137 -1.75 7.77 0.63
N ILE A 138 -2.33 7.82 -0.58
CA ILE A 138 -2.84 6.61 -1.24
C ILE A 138 -1.72 5.63 -1.57
N ILE A 139 -0.62 6.12 -2.15
CA ILE A 139 0.52 5.26 -2.53
C ILE A 139 1.12 4.61 -1.29
N TYR A 140 1.33 5.40 -0.24
CA TYR A 140 1.87 4.91 1.02
C TYR A 140 0.96 3.86 1.66
N TYR A 141 -0.36 4.08 1.65
CA TYR A 141 -1.32 3.12 2.18
C TYR A 141 -1.34 1.81 1.38
N GLU A 142 -1.31 1.88 0.04
CA GLU A 142 -1.21 0.68 -0.82
C GLU A 142 0.09 -0.10 -0.53
N ASP A 143 1.23 0.59 -0.53
CA ASP A 143 2.53 -0.06 -0.29
C ASP A 143 2.66 -0.62 1.14
N LEU A 144 2.01 0.00 2.14
CA LEU A 144 1.96 -0.52 3.50
C LEU A 144 1.12 -1.80 3.57
N GLN A 145 -0.04 -1.82 2.93
CA GLN A 145 -0.90 -3.01 2.90
C GLN A 145 -0.21 -4.18 2.21
N ASP A 146 0.48 -3.93 1.10
CA ASP A 146 1.24 -4.95 0.38
C ASP A 146 2.37 -5.54 1.26
N LYS A 147 3.09 -4.69 2.00
CA LYS A 147 4.12 -5.15 2.94
C LYS A 147 3.56 -6.00 4.07
N LEU A 148 2.42 -5.60 4.65
CA LEU A 148 1.77 -6.36 5.72
C LEU A 148 1.29 -7.72 5.24
N ASN A 149 0.77 -7.80 4.01
CA ASN A 149 0.34 -9.07 3.42
C ASN A 149 1.54 -10.01 3.18
N VAL A 150 2.65 -9.49 2.63
CA VAL A 150 3.89 -10.26 2.43
C VAL A 150 4.47 -10.73 3.76
N GLU A 151 4.48 -9.87 4.78
CA GLU A 151 4.95 -10.23 6.12
C GLU A 151 4.11 -11.36 6.72
N ALA A 152 2.78 -11.27 6.62
CA ALA A 152 1.87 -12.32 7.10
C ALA A 152 2.10 -13.66 6.37
N GLU A 153 2.34 -13.62 5.06
CA GLU A 153 2.66 -14.82 4.26
C GLU A 153 3.99 -15.45 4.71
N LEU A 154 5.03 -14.64 4.90
CA LEU A 154 6.32 -15.10 5.40
C LEU A 154 6.21 -15.71 6.81
N GLN A 155 5.44 -15.09 7.71
CA GLN A 155 5.21 -15.65 9.05
C GLN A 155 4.50 -17.00 9.01
N ASN A 156 3.54 -17.19 8.09
CA ASN A 156 2.87 -18.48 7.91
C ASN A 156 3.85 -19.54 7.37
N LEU A 157 4.69 -19.19 6.40
CA LEU A 157 5.71 -20.10 5.87
C LEU A 157 6.73 -20.53 6.93
N VAL A 158 7.15 -19.61 7.81
CA VAL A 158 8.03 -19.93 8.94
C VAL A 158 7.36 -20.92 9.89
N LYS A 159 6.10 -20.66 10.29
CA LYS A 159 5.35 -21.58 11.16
C LYS A 159 5.17 -22.97 10.54
N GLU A 160 4.91 -23.03 9.24
CA GLU A 160 4.79 -24.29 8.52
C GLU A 160 6.12 -25.05 8.48
N ALA A 161 7.24 -24.34 8.24
CA ALA A 161 8.57 -24.91 8.28
C ALA A 161 8.94 -25.43 9.68
N GLU A 162 8.65 -24.68 10.73
CA GLU A 162 8.83 -25.10 12.13
C GLU A 162 8.00 -26.35 12.45
N LEU A 163 6.72 -26.37 12.04
CA LEU A 163 5.84 -27.52 12.24
C LEU A 163 6.31 -28.75 11.47
N ASN A 164 6.80 -28.58 10.23
CA ASN A 164 7.38 -29.66 9.45
C ASN A 164 8.71 -30.15 10.04
N ALA A 165 9.54 -29.26 10.58
CA ALA A 165 10.75 -29.61 11.29
C ALA A 165 10.44 -30.42 12.57
N LEU A 166 9.48 -29.98 13.38
CA LEU A 166 8.99 -30.71 14.55
C LEU A 166 8.43 -32.09 14.17
N LYS A 167 7.59 -32.15 13.12
CA LYS A 167 7.10 -33.44 12.60
C LYS A 167 8.23 -34.34 12.14
N SER A 168 9.28 -33.81 11.52
CA SER A 168 10.42 -34.60 11.06
C SER A 168 11.27 -35.17 12.20
N GLN A 169 11.27 -34.54 13.39
CA GLN A 169 11.95 -35.08 14.57
C GLN A 169 11.28 -36.37 15.07
N ILE A 170 10.02 -36.60 14.73
CA ILE A 170 9.27 -37.80 15.10
C ILE A 170 9.04 -38.63 13.83
N ASN A 171 9.66 -39.82 13.72
CA ASN A 171 9.33 -40.73 12.61
C ASN A 171 7.92 -41.33 12.83
N PRO A 172 6.87 -40.89 12.11
CA PRO A 172 5.50 -41.31 12.41
C PRO A 172 5.30 -42.79 12.13
N HIS A 173 6.00 -43.32 11.13
CA HIS A 173 5.96 -44.72 10.76
C HIS A 173 6.54 -45.60 11.87
N PHE A 174 7.64 -45.17 12.50
CA PHE A 174 8.18 -45.88 13.66
C PHE A 174 7.18 -45.92 14.82
N LEU A 175 6.53 -44.80 15.12
CA LEU A 175 5.50 -44.73 16.16
C LEU A 175 4.33 -45.70 15.89
N PHE A 176 3.78 -45.70 14.67
CA PHE A 176 2.70 -46.62 14.31
C PHE A 176 3.14 -48.09 14.40
N ASN A 177 4.34 -48.41 13.94
CA ASN A 177 4.87 -49.78 14.03
C ASN A 177 5.07 -50.22 15.47
N SER A 178 5.65 -49.38 16.31
CA SER A 178 5.85 -49.65 17.73
C SER A 178 4.52 -49.87 18.45
N LEU A 179 3.50 -49.03 18.18
CA LEU A 179 2.16 -49.20 18.74
C LEU A 179 1.47 -50.49 18.27
N ASN A 180 1.60 -50.85 16.99
CA ASN A 180 1.04 -52.09 16.45
C ASN A 180 1.70 -53.32 17.10
N SER A 181 3.03 -53.31 17.25
CA SER A 181 3.77 -54.38 17.94
C SER A 181 3.35 -54.52 19.39
N ILE A 182 3.24 -53.40 20.13
CA ILE A 182 2.72 -53.38 21.50
C ILE A 182 1.32 -54.01 21.53
N SER A 183 0.42 -53.60 20.63
CA SER A 183 -0.95 -54.13 20.58
C SER A 183 -0.96 -55.65 20.39
N SER A 184 -0.11 -56.20 19.54
CA SER A 184 0.01 -57.65 19.35
C SER A 184 0.55 -58.36 20.62
N LEU A 185 1.53 -57.74 21.28
CA LEU A 185 2.13 -58.26 22.51
C LEU A 185 1.16 -58.24 23.68
N THR A 186 0.21 -57.30 23.78
CA THR A 186 -0.77 -57.30 24.89
C THR A 186 -1.59 -58.58 24.99
N ILE A 187 -1.77 -59.31 23.89
CA ILE A 187 -2.50 -60.59 23.84
C ILE A 187 -1.53 -61.76 24.00
N THR A 188 -0.36 -61.69 23.36
CA THR A 188 0.56 -62.84 23.21
C THR A 188 1.64 -62.90 24.28
N ASN A 189 2.14 -61.75 24.75
CA ASN A 189 3.14 -61.62 25.81
C ASN A 189 3.00 -60.25 26.52
N PRO A 190 2.14 -60.17 27.55
CA PRO A 190 1.84 -58.91 28.24
C PRO A 190 3.05 -58.24 28.91
N GLU A 191 4.00 -59.01 29.45
CA GLU A 191 5.22 -58.46 30.08
C GLU A 191 6.11 -57.77 29.04
N ALA A 192 6.29 -58.37 27.86
CA ALA A 192 7.04 -57.76 26.77
C ALA A 192 6.36 -56.48 26.22
N ALA A 193 5.02 -56.46 26.20
CA ALA A 193 4.27 -55.24 25.85
C ALA A 193 4.57 -54.09 26.82
N GLN A 194 4.61 -54.40 28.13
CA GLN A 194 4.88 -53.41 29.18
C GLN A 194 6.31 -52.84 29.08
N GLU A 195 7.30 -53.70 28.81
CA GLU A 195 8.69 -53.27 28.57
C GLU A 195 8.80 -52.37 27.33
N MET A 196 8.13 -52.74 26.23
CA MET A 196 8.15 -51.98 24.98
C MET A 196 7.49 -50.60 25.13
N ILE A 197 6.45 -50.47 25.97
CA ILE A 197 5.85 -49.16 26.32
C ILE A 197 6.86 -48.26 27.02
N VAL A 198 7.61 -48.78 27.98
CA VAL A 198 8.64 -47.99 28.71
C VAL A 198 9.74 -47.56 27.76
N LYS A 199 10.26 -48.47 26.92
CA LYS A 199 11.28 -48.15 25.91
C LYS A 199 10.81 -47.09 24.90
N LEU A 200 9.56 -47.19 24.43
CA LEU A 200 8.96 -46.21 23.53
C LEU A 200 8.79 -44.84 24.22
N SER A 201 8.36 -44.81 25.49
CA SER A 201 8.24 -43.57 26.27
C SER A 201 9.59 -42.89 26.46
N ASP A 202 10.64 -43.65 26.77
CA ASP A 202 11.99 -43.14 26.95
C ASP A 202 12.59 -42.63 25.63
N PHE A 203 12.38 -43.36 24.53
CA PHE A 203 12.80 -42.93 23.19
C PHE A 203 12.14 -41.60 22.78
N LEU A 204 10.82 -41.48 22.92
CA LEU A 204 10.11 -40.23 22.58
C LEU A 204 10.58 -39.06 23.45
N ARG A 205 10.84 -39.32 24.74
CA ARG A 205 11.37 -38.32 25.66
C ARG A 205 12.76 -37.85 25.25
N TYR A 206 13.62 -38.76 24.76
CA TYR A 206 14.93 -38.42 24.25
C TYR A 206 14.84 -37.63 22.93
N SER A 207 14.06 -38.11 21.96
CA SER A 207 13.88 -37.47 20.64
C SER A 207 13.30 -36.05 20.71
N LEU A 208 12.52 -35.73 21.75
CA LEU A 208 11.91 -34.41 21.95
C LEU A 208 12.72 -33.48 22.88
N SER A 209 13.68 -34.01 23.64
CA SER A 209 14.45 -33.22 24.63
C SER A 209 15.81 -32.77 24.12
N HIS A 210 16.33 -33.35 23.05
CA HIS A 210 17.62 -32.97 22.48
C HIS A 210 17.45 -31.96 21.34
N ASP A 211 17.99 -30.76 21.52
CA ASP A 211 18.18 -29.78 20.46
C ASP A 211 19.27 -30.29 19.50
N LYS A 212 19.05 -30.21 18.19
CA LYS A 212 20.00 -30.71 17.16
C LYS A 212 21.41 -30.09 17.25
N ASP A 213 21.56 -28.99 17.97
CA ASP A 213 22.82 -28.26 18.14
C ASP A 213 23.64 -28.68 19.38
N GLU A 214 23.11 -29.52 20.27
CA GLU A 214 23.92 -30.16 21.31
C GLU A 214 24.62 -31.41 20.76
N LYS A 215 25.95 -31.37 20.71
CA LYS A 215 26.77 -32.54 20.34
C LYS A 215 26.61 -33.63 21.40
N ALA A 216 25.74 -34.61 21.15
CA ALA A 216 25.67 -35.84 21.95
C ALA A 216 26.97 -36.65 21.79
N SER A 217 27.39 -37.31 22.85
CA SER A 217 28.52 -38.24 22.78
C SER A 217 28.15 -39.48 21.95
N LEU A 218 29.12 -40.07 21.26
CA LEU A 218 28.91 -41.32 20.49
C LEU A 218 28.32 -42.44 21.36
N ARG A 219 28.61 -42.43 22.67
CA ARG A 219 28.05 -43.38 23.63
C ARG A 219 26.53 -43.17 23.82
N GLU A 220 26.07 -41.93 23.93
CA GLU A 220 24.65 -41.61 24.07
C GLU A 220 23.85 -41.94 22.81
N GLU A 221 24.44 -41.74 21.61
CA GLU A 221 23.80 -42.20 20.37
C GLU A 221 23.68 -43.72 20.30
N ILE A 222 24.72 -44.46 20.69
CA ILE A 222 24.69 -45.94 20.72
C ILE A 222 23.66 -46.45 21.74
N GLU A 223 23.59 -45.85 22.93
CA GLU A 223 22.57 -46.22 23.93
C GLU A 223 21.15 -45.95 23.44
N ASN A 224 20.92 -44.89 22.66
CA ASN A 224 19.61 -44.65 22.06
C ASN A 224 19.26 -45.59 20.92
N LEU A 225 20.23 -45.94 20.07
CA LEU A 225 20.04 -46.98 19.05
C LEU A 225 19.65 -48.33 19.69
N ASN A 226 20.22 -48.66 20.85
CA ASN A 226 19.86 -49.87 21.60
C ASN A 226 18.48 -49.82 22.27
N ARG A 227 17.87 -48.63 22.43
CA ARG A 227 16.47 -48.51 22.86
C ARG A 227 15.49 -48.67 21.68
N TYR A 228 15.97 -48.45 20.45
CA TYR A 228 15.22 -48.56 19.21
C TYR A 228 15.17 -50.00 18.66
N LEU A 229 16.22 -50.79 18.90
CA LEU A 229 16.34 -52.22 18.53
C LEU A 229 15.78 -53.14 19.61
#